data_AF-A0A9P7YX53-F1
#
_entry.id   AF-A0A9P7YX53-F1
#
_cell.length_a   1.000
_cell.length_b   1.000
_cell.length_c   1.000
_cell.angle_alpha   90.00
_cell.angle_beta   90.00
_cell.angle_gamma   90.00
#
_symmetry.space_group_name_H-M   'P 1'
#
loop_
_entity.id
_entity.type
_entity.pdbx_description
1 polymer ?
#
loop_
_entity_poly.entity_id
_entity_poly.type
_entity_poly.pdbx_seq_one_letter_code
_entity_poly.pdbx_strand_id
1 'polypeptide(L)'
;MPPVPAGAQPAGTTVFDKWKMGAMMGSTVGVIIGFIFGSVNIMRYGAGPNGVMRSLGQYMLGSGATFGFFMSIGSVVRTDTISPEALEAFARSRRRPMIMEYRSNQPPPESRTT
;
A
#
# COMPACT_ATOMS: atom_id res chain seq x y z
N MET A 1 -0.67 28.92 14.17
CA MET A 1 -1.23 27.91 13.23
C MET A 1 -1.24 26.55 13.94
N PRO A 2 -2.41 25.91 14.17
CA PRO A 2 -2.45 24.57 14.74
C PRO A 2 -1.78 23.57 13.78
N PRO A 3 -1.04 22.57 14.30
CA PRO A 3 -0.39 21.57 13.47
C PRO A 3 -1.45 20.79 12.68
N VAL A 4 -1.32 20.81 11.35
CA VAL A 4 -2.14 19.97 10.46
C VAL A 4 -1.98 18.51 10.92
N PRO A 5 -3.07 17.78 11.20
CA PRO A 5 -2.97 16.39 11.65
C PRO A 5 -2.24 15.56 10.61
N ALA A 6 -1.00 15.17 10.90
CA ALA A 6 -0.22 14.23 10.12
C ALA A 6 -0.82 12.82 10.29
N GLY A 7 -1.97 12.55 9.69
CA GLY A 7 -2.62 11.26 9.87
C GLY A 7 -4.03 11.09 9.35
N ALA A 8 -4.49 11.92 8.41
CA ALA A 8 -5.62 11.54 7.57
C ALA A 8 -5.14 10.47 6.55
N GLN A 9 -4.82 9.26 7.02
CA GLN A 9 -4.55 8.12 6.15
C GLN A 9 -5.53 6.97 6.47
N PRO A 10 -6.04 6.31 5.41
CA PRO A 10 -7.39 5.75 5.36
C PRO A 10 -7.45 4.35 5.96
N ALA A 11 -8.68 3.89 6.20
CA ALA A 11 -9.05 2.57 6.70
C ALA A 11 -8.20 1.42 6.11
N GLY A 12 -7.87 0.44 6.95
CA GLY A 12 -6.93 -0.66 6.68
C GLY A 12 -7.14 -1.33 5.31
N THR A 13 -6.11 -1.24 4.46
CA THR A 13 -6.07 -1.87 3.15
C THR A 13 -5.92 -3.39 3.30
N THR A 14 -6.86 -4.13 2.73
CA THR A 14 -6.87 -5.61 2.77
C THR A 14 -5.70 -6.22 1.99
N VAL A 15 -5.37 -7.49 2.23
CA VAL A 15 -4.34 -8.23 1.48
C VAL A 15 -4.59 -8.15 -0.03
N PHE A 16 -5.87 -8.20 -0.43
CA PHE A 16 -6.27 -8.04 -1.81
C PHE A 16 -6.03 -6.62 -2.35
N ASP A 17 -6.28 -5.59 -1.55
CA ASP A 17 -5.98 -4.21 -1.93
C ASP A 17 -4.47 -4.00 -2.16
N LYS A 18 -3.65 -4.63 -1.33
CA LYS A 18 -2.18 -4.57 -1.44
C LYS A 18 -1.65 -5.35 -2.63
N TRP A 19 -2.23 -6.53 -2.90
CA TRP A 19 -1.95 -7.29 -4.11
C TRP A 19 -2.28 -6.46 -5.36
N LYS A 20 -3.48 -5.88 -5.40
CA LYS A 20 -3.95 -5.00 -6.49
C LYS A 20 -3.04 -3.78 -6.65
N MET A 21 -2.62 -3.16 -5.54
CA MET A 21 -1.75 -1.99 -5.59
C MET A 21 -0.35 -2.35 -6.12
N GLY A 22 0.22 -3.47 -5.67
CA GLY A 22 1.49 -3.99 -6.20
C GLY A 22 1.42 -4.36 -7.68
N ALA A 23 0.32 -5.00 -8.10
CA ALA A 23 0.06 -5.33 -9.49
C ALA A 23 -0.08 -4.07 -10.37
N MET A 24 -0.86 -3.07 -9.95
CA MET A 24 -1.05 -1.82 -10.68
C MET A 24 0.24 -1.01 -10.80
N MET A 25 0.95 -0.81 -9.69
CA MET A 25 2.20 -0.04 -9.70
C MET A 25 3.30 -0.77 -10.49
N GLY A 26 3.46 -2.08 -10.26
CA GLY A 26 4.45 -2.90 -10.96
C GLY A 26 4.17 -2.99 -12.46
N SER A 27 2.91 -3.19 -12.86
CA SER A 27 2.56 -3.27 -14.28
C SER A 27 2.73 -1.93 -15.00
N THR A 28 2.39 -0.81 -14.36
CA THR A 28 2.59 0.53 -14.93
C THR A 28 4.07 0.79 -15.23
N VAL A 29 4.94 0.54 -14.25
CA VAL A 29 6.40 0.72 -14.43
C VAL A 29 6.94 -0.28 -15.46
N GLY A 30 6.48 -1.54 -15.41
CA GLY A 30 6.86 -2.56 -16.38
C GLY A 30 6.53 -2.14 -17.81
N VAL A 31 5.31 -1.67 -18.07
CA VAL A 31 4.89 -1.20 -19.40
C VAL A 31 5.75 -0.03 -19.90
N ILE A 32 6.10 0.93 -19.04
CA ILE A 32 6.95 2.07 -19.41
C ILE A 32 8.36 1.58 -19.79
N ILE A 33 8.93 0.67 -18.99
CA ILE A 33 10.25 0.09 -19.30
C ILE A 33 10.19 -0.71 -20.61
N GLY A 34 9.14 -1.50 -20.82
CA GLY A 34 8.89 -2.22 -22.06
C GLY A 34 8.70 -1.31 -23.26
N PHE A 35 8.10 -0.13 -23.07
CA PHE A 35 7.99 0.88 -24.11
C PHE A 35 9.36 1.47 -24.46
N ILE A 36 10.18 1.82 -23.47
CA ILE A 36 11.52 2.38 -23.71
C ILE A 36 12.41 1.34 -24.41
N PHE A 37 12.51 0.12 -23.86
CA PHE A 37 13.32 -0.93 -24.48
C PHE A 37 12.74 -1.40 -25.82
N GLY A 38 11.42 -1.49 -25.94
CA GLY A 38 10.75 -1.89 -27.17
C GLY A 38 10.92 -0.87 -28.29
N SER A 39 10.75 0.42 -27.99
CA SER A 39 10.96 1.50 -28.98
C SER A 39 12.42 1.61 -29.42
N VAL A 40 13.38 1.51 -28.48
CA VAL A 40 14.81 1.51 -28.83
C VAL A 40 15.19 0.27 -29.65
N ASN A 41 14.68 -0.92 -29.32
CA ASN A 41 14.94 -2.13 -30.11
C ASN A 41 14.35 -2.03 -31.51
N ILE A 42 13.12 -1.49 -31.65
CA ILE A 42 12.48 -1.30 -32.95
C ILE A 42 13.22 -0.27 -33.80
N MET A 43 13.70 0.82 -33.20
CA MET A 43 14.48 1.83 -33.92
C MET A 43 15.87 1.32 -34.34
N ARG A 44 16.51 0.47 -33.53
CA ARG A 44 17.85 -0.07 -33.83
C ARG A 44 17.84 -1.28 -34.76
N TYR A 45 16.96 -2.23 -34.53
CA TYR A 45 16.96 -3.54 -35.21
C TYR A 45 15.78 -3.70 -36.18
N GLY A 46 14.94 -2.68 -36.31
CA GLY A 46 13.69 -2.75 -37.05
C GLY A 46 12.58 -3.41 -36.23
N ALA A 47 11.35 -3.00 -36.49
CA ALA A 47 10.21 -3.81 -36.07
C ALA A 47 10.24 -5.09 -36.89
N GLY A 48 10.47 -6.23 -36.24
CA GLY A 48 10.55 -7.53 -36.90
C GLY A 48 9.33 -7.85 -37.78
N PRO A 49 9.27 -9.06 -38.36
CA PRO A 49 8.28 -9.43 -39.40
C PRO A 49 6.80 -9.24 -39.02
N ASN A 50 6.51 -9.05 -37.73
CA ASN A 50 5.17 -8.83 -37.18
C ASN A 50 4.76 -7.34 -37.07
N GLY A 51 5.63 -6.40 -37.47
CA GLY A 51 5.37 -4.96 -37.42
C GLY A 51 5.64 -4.29 -36.07
N VAL A 52 5.66 -2.95 -36.06
CA VAL A 52 6.04 -2.09 -34.92
C VAL A 52 5.09 -2.32 -33.74
N MET A 53 3.78 -2.25 -34.01
CA MET A 53 2.75 -2.28 -32.97
C MET A 53 2.74 -3.61 -32.21
N ARG A 54 2.94 -4.74 -32.92
CA ARG A 54 2.95 -6.07 -32.30
C ARG A 54 4.22 -6.33 -31.50
N SER A 55 5.38 -5.94 -32.05
CA SER A 55 6.66 -6.08 -31.35
C SER A 55 6.69 -5.20 -30.10
N LEU A 56 6.29 -3.94 -30.22
CA LEU A 56 6.21 -3.00 -29.11
C LEU A 56 5.21 -3.47 -28.05
N GLY A 57 4.02 -3.90 -28.49
CA GLY A 57 3.01 -4.47 -27.60
C GLY A 57 3.52 -5.69 -26.84
N GLN A 58 4.28 -6.59 -27.48
CA GLN A 58 4.91 -7.73 -26.80
C GLN A 58 5.92 -7.28 -25.73
N TYR A 59 6.76 -6.28 -26.01
CA TYR A 59 7.68 -5.75 -25.01
C TYR A 59 6.93 -5.11 -23.84
N MET A 60 5.94 -4.26 -24.11
CA MET A 60 5.14 -3.57 -23.09
C MET A 60 4.34 -4.56 -22.24
N LEU A 61 3.65 -5.51 -22.86
CA LEU A 61 2.78 -6.46 -22.18
C LEU A 61 3.62 -7.51 -21.44
N GLY A 62 4.72 -8.00 -22.03
CA GLY A 62 5.62 -8.95 -21.38
C GLY A 62 6.33 -8.38 -20.15
N SER A 63 6.86 -7.16 -20.25
CA SER A 63 7.47 -6.46 -19.11
C SER A 63 6.43 -6.03 -18.06
N GLY A 64 5.28 -5.51 -18.49
CA GLY A 64 4.17 -5.15 -17.59
C GLY A 64 3.64 -6.33 -16.80
N ALA A 65 3.45 -7.49 -17.45
CA ALA A 65 2.96 -8.69 -16.79
C ALA A 65 3.96 -9.23 -15.77
N THR A 66 5.25 -9.28 -16.10
CA THR A 66 6.29 -9.81 -15.21
C THR A 66 6.56 -8.89 -14.02
N PHE A 67 6.78 -7.59 -14.25
CA PHE A 67 6.96 -6.64 -13.16
C PHE A 67 5.71 -6.51 -12.28
N GLY A 68 4.52 -6.52 -12.88
CA GLY A 68 3.26 -6.54 -12.14
C GLY A 68 3.10 -7.81 -11.29
N PHE A 69 3.41 -8.99 -11.84
CA PHE A 69 3.32 -10.26 -11.12
C PHE A 69 4.28 -10.31 -9.92
N PHE A 70 5.57 -10.04 -10.13
CA PHE A 70 6.56 -10.05 -9.04
C PHE A 70 6.28 -8.99 -7.97
N MET A 71 5.87 -7.78 -8.36
CA MET A 71 5.50 -6.74 -7.40
C MET A 71 4.19 -7.03 -6.68
N SER A 72 3.23 -7.71 -7.32
CA SER A 72 1.97 -8.11 -6.68
C SER A 72 2.17 -9.17 -5.60
N ILE A 73 3.06 -10.14 -5.83
CA ILE A 73 3.43 -11.14 -4.81
C ILE A 73 4.31 -10.51 -3.75
N GLY A 74 5.28 -9.68 -4.17
CA GLY A 74 6.16 -8.94 -3.27
C GLY A 74 5.39 -8.01 -2.33
N SER A 75 4.31 -7.36 -2.78
CA SER A 75 3.50 -6.47 -1.94
C SER A 75 2.69 -7.22 -0.88
N VAL A 76 2.25 -8.44 -1.19
CA VAL A 76 1.57 -9.35 -0.25
C VAL A 76 2.56 -9.87 0.78
N VAL A 77 3.68 -10.47 0.35
CA VAL A 77 4.67 -11.09 1.27
C VAL A 77 5.42 -10.05 2.12
N ARG A 78 5.72 -8.86 1.57
CA ARG A 78 6.36 -7.78 2.34
C ARG A 78 5.45 -7.23 3.44
N THR A 79 4.14 -7.29 3.24
CA THR A 79 3.17 -6.91 4.27
C THR A 79 3.20 -7.82 5.49
N ASP A 80 3.55 -9.10 5.31
CA ASP A 80 3.66 -10.06 6.41
C ASP A 80 4.89 -9.81 7.30
N THR A 81 5.95 -9.18 6.78
CA THR A 81 7.26 -9.08 7.49
C THR A 81 7.55 -7.73 8.10
N ILE A 82 7.36 -6.60 7.41
CA ILE A 82 7.56 -5.26 7.96
C ILE A 82 6.72 -4.27 7.17
N SER A 83 5.52 -3.95 7.65
CA SER A 83 4.88 -2.70 7.24
C SER A 83 5.32 -1.60 8.22
N PRO A 84 6.21 -0.67 7.84
CA PRO A 84 6.48 0.53 8.63
C PRO A 84 5.18 1.34 8.87
N GLU A 85 4.18 1.16 8.00
CA GLU A 85 2.82 1.68 8.13
C GLU A 85 2.03 1.02 9.28
N ALA A 86 2.20 -0.29 9.50
CA ALA A 86 1.64 -0.97 10.66
C ALA A 86 2.46 -0.70 11.92
N LEU A 87 3.79 -0.53 11.81
CA LEU A 87 4.65 -0.13 12.92
C LEU A 87 4.29 1.28 13.40
N GLU A 88 4.01 2.22 12.50
CA GLU A 88 3.49 3.55 12.84
C GLU A 88 2.05 3.49 13.36
N ALA A 89 1.19 2.61 12.83
CA ALA A 89 -0.14 2.37 13.38
C ALA A 89 -0.11 1.72 14.76
N PHE A 90 0.82 0.80 15.04
CA PHE A 90 1.05 0.17 16.34
C PHE A 90 1.66 1.17 17.33
N ALA A 91 2.61 1.99 16.89
CA ALA A 91 3.21 3.06 17.68
C ALA A 91 2.16 4.13 18.05
N ARG A 92 1.20 4.41 17.16
CA ARG A 92 0.02 5.26 17.45
C ARG A 92 -0.97 4.58 18.40
N SER A 93 -1.15 3.26 18.29
CA SER A 93 -2.09 2.49 19.14
C SER A 93 -1.61 2.34 20.59
N ARG A 94 -0.28 2.29 20.81
CA ARG A 94 0.33 2.26 22.15
C ARG A 94 0.26 3.59 22.91
N ARG A 95 -0.27 4.67 22.30
CA ARG A 95 -0.44 6.00 22.90
C ARG A 95 -1.84 6.26 23.49
N ARG A 96 -2.67 5.24 23.68
CA ARG A 96 -3.90 5.37 24.47
C ARG A 96 -3.67 4.82 25.88
N PRO A 97 -3.29 5.64 26.87
CA PRO A 97 -3.46 5.22 28.26
C PRO A 97 -4.96 5.10 28.51
N MET A 98 -5.46 3.89 28.73
CA MET A 98 -6.74 3.73 29.41
C MET A 98 -6.56 4.27 30.82
N ILE A 99 -6.99 5.53 31.03
CA ILE A 99 -7.24 6.03 32.37
C ILE A 99 -8.52 5.34 32.83
N MET A 100 -8.38 4.19 33.48
CA MET A 100 -9.46 3.64 34.28
C MET A 100 -9.46 4.39 35.60
N GLU A 101 -10.21 5.49 35.64
CA GLU A 101 -10.52 6.13 36.92
C GLU A 101 -11.54 5.25 37.64
N TYR A 102 -11.04 4.53 38.64
CA TYR A 102 -11.80 3.74 39.58
C TYR A 102 -12.87 4.63 40.22
N ARG A 103 -14.14 4.28 39.99
CA ARG A 103 -15.29 4.79 40.75
C ARG A 103 -15.10 4.38 42.21
N SER A 104 -14.39 5.19 42.99
CA SER A 104 -14.28 5.09 44.45
C SER A 104 -14.52 6.43 45.11
N ASN A 105 -15.79 6.67 45.40
CA ASN A 105 -16.27 7.20 46.67
C ASN A 105 -17.67 7.76 46.44
N GLN A 106 -18.64 6.86 46.39
CA GLN A 106 -20.00 7.22 46.75
C GLN A 106 -20.14 6.94 48.25
N PRO A 107 -20.13 7.95 49.14
CA PRO A 107 -20.49 7.72 50.53
C PRO A 107 -21.99 7.36 50.63
N PRO A 108 -22.35 6.44 51.55
CA PRO A 108 -23.72 5.94 51.71
C PRO A 108 -24.69 7.04 52.20
N PRO A 109 -26.01 6.87 52.01
CA PRO A 109 -27.02 7.83 52.43
C PRO A 109 -27.07 7.91 53.97
N GLU A 110 -26.75 9.07 54.53
CA GLU A 110 -26.90 9.31 55.96
C GLU A 110 -28.36 9.66 56.30
N SER A 111 -28.90 8.91 57.25
CA SER A 111 -30.27 8.97 57.73
C SER A 111 -30.44 9.92 58.94
N ARG A 112 -31.44 10.80 58.85
CA ARG A 112 -32.35 11.28 59.93
C ARG A 112 -31.83 12.18 61.08
N THR A 113 -32.76 13.04 61.54
CA THR A 113 -32.83 13.90 62.75
C THR A 113 -32.07 15.24 62.65
N THR A 114 -32.64 16.42 62.85
CA THR A 114 -33.86 16.88 63.57
C THR A 114 -34.60 17.97 62.80
#